data_AF-A0AB36TJB3-F1
#
_entry.id   AF-A0AB36TJB3-F1
#
_cell.length_a   1.000
_cell.length_b   1.000
_cell.length_c   1.000
_cell.angle_alpha   90.00
_cell.angle_beta   90.00
_cell.angle_gamma   90.00
#
_symmetry.space_group_name_H-M   'P 1'
#
loop_
_entity.id
_entity.type
_entity.pdbx_description
1 polymer ?
#
loop_
_entity_poly.entity_id
_entity_poly.type
_entity_poly.pdbx_seq_one_letter_code
_entity_poly.pdbx_strand_id
1 'polypeptide(L)'
;MTDLLLKFVEELGSNESFWSSQNRGRKGGSEEKKVGSSNIRSLAVLANNADCYEELRLFIEYKIAKGNGWDEKFKGDRVFGDEILHYMDKIYNMCDKNDREALKNISKFFGYLYWKVCAIESEKKRSKRE
;
A
#
# COMPACT_ATOMS: atom_id res chain seq x y z
N MET A 1 4.03 -19.13 1.54
CA MET A 1 4.22 -17.68 1.76
C MET A 1 3.73 -16.85 0.59
N THR A 2 4.30 -17.02 -0.62
CA THR A 2 3.93 -16.21 -1.80
C THR A 2 2.44 -16.16 -2.11
N ASP A 3 1.73 -17.30 -2.12
CA ASP A 3 0.29 -17.33 -2.42
C ASP A 3 -0.54 -16.50 -1.45
N LEU A 4 -0.12 -16.45 -0.19
CA LEU A 4 -0.77 -15.64 0.83
C LEU A 4 -0.51 -14.14 0.62
N LEU A 5 0.71 -13.76 0.25
CA LEU A 5 1.02 -12.38 -0.10
C LEU A 5 0.18 -11.92 -1.30
N LEU A 6 0.03 -12.77 -2.31
CA LEU A 6 -0.83 -12.50 -3.46
C LEU A 6 -2.30 -12.37 -3.04
N LYS A 7 -2.78 -13.19 -2.10
CA LYS A 7 -4.13 -13.04 -1.54
C LYS A 7 -4.32 -11.67 -0.87
N PHE A 8 -3.36 -11.21 -0.07
CA PHE A 8 -3.41 -9.87 0.55
C PHE A 8 -3.40 -8.75 -0.51
N VAL A 9 -2.61 -8.93 -1.58
CA VAL A 9 -2.57 -7.99 -2.71
C VAL A 9 -3.90 -7.94 -3.45
N GLU A 10 -4.56 -9.08 -3.65
CA GLU A 10 -5.90 -9.10 -4.28
C GLU A 10 -6.95 -8.48 -3.37
N GLU A 11 -6.90 -8.73 -2.06
CA GLU A 11 -7.79 -8.09 -1.08
C GLU A 11 -7.64 -6.56 -1.08
N LEU A 12 -6.42 -6.03 -1.20
CA LEU A 12 -6.18 -4.59 -1.31
C LEU A 12 -6.49 -4.03 -2.70
N GLY A 13 -6.08 -4.74 -3.75
CA GLY A 13 -6.16 -4.31 -5.15
C GLY A 13 -7.58 -4.33 -5.71
N SER A 14 -8.45 -5.19 -5.18
CA SER A 14 -9.85 -5.33 -5.63
C SER A 14 -10.74 -4.14 -5.26
N ASN A 15 -10.30 -3.25 -4.37
CA ASN A 15 -11.04 -2.03 -4.07
C ASN A 15 -10.85 -0.96 -5.16
N GLU A 16 -11.43 -1.21 -6.33
CA GLU A 16 -11.34 -0.31 -7.48
C GLU A 16 -11.85 1.09 -7.18
N SER A 17 -12.85 1.22 -6.30
CA SER A 17 -13.44 2.50 -5.90
C SER A 17 -12.42 3.38 -5.17
N PHE A 18 -11.67 2.79 -4.23
CA PHE A 18 -10.57 3.46 -3.54
C PHE A 18 -9.51 3.91 -4.54
N TRP A 19 -8.95 2.98 -5.32
CA TRP A 19 -7.90 3.30 -6.31
C TRP A 19 -8.34 4.27 -7.40
N SER A 20 -9.65 4.36 -7.68
CA SER A 20 -10.23 5.37 -8.57
C SER A 20 -10.34 6.74 -7.92
N SER A 21 -10.74 6.78 -6.64
CA SER A 21 -10.87 8.02 -5.87
C SER A 21 -9.53 8.71 -5.60
N GLN A 22 -8.46 7.93 -5.46
CA GLN A 22 -7.10 8.45 -5.25
C GLN A 22 -6.59 9.25 -6.46
N ASN A 23 -7.14 9.04 -7.66
CA ASN A 23 -6.70 9.72 -8.88
C ASN A 23 -7.55 10.95 -9.28
N ARG A 24 -8.55 11.32 -8.47
CA ARG A 24 -9.40 12.49 -8.71
C ARG A 24 -8.82 13.73 -8.03
N GLY A 25 -7.74 14.27 -8.58
CA GLY A 25 -7.29 15.63 -8.26
C GLY A 25 -8.30 16.66 -8.78
N ARG A 26 -8.72 17.62 -7.94
CA ARG A 26 -9.51 18.77 -8.39
C ARG A 26 -8.64 19.66 -9.27
N LYS A 27 -9.10 19.96 -10.49
CA LYS A 27 -8.58 21.07 -11.30
C LYS A 27 -8.82 22.37 -10.52
N GLY A 28 -7.78 22.96 -9.91
CA GLY A 28 -7.84 24.35 -9.42
C GLY A 28 -7.38 24.67 -7.99
N GLY A 29 -6.73 23.76 -7.25
CA GLY A 29 -6.13 24.08 -5.94
C GLY A 29 -5.15 22.99 -5.53
N SER A 30 -3.99 23.38 -5.00
CA SER A 30 -2.82 22.56 -4.60
C SER A 30 -3.03 21.04 -4.68
N GLU A 31 -2.35 20.38 -5.63
CA GLU A 31 -2.34 18.93 -5.79
C GLU A 31 -1.82 18.24 -4.52
N GLU A 32 -2.71 17.87 -3.59
CA GLU A 32 -2.36 16.90 -2.57
C GLU A 32 -2.25 15.54 -3.25
N LYS A 33 -1.01 15.12 -3.52
CA LYS A 33 -0.68 13.83 -4.12
C LYS A 33 -1.20 12.71 -3.22
N LYS A 34 -2.28 12.08 -3.67
CA LYS A 34 -2.89 10.90 -3.05
C LYS A 34 -2.06 9.63 -3.29
N VAL A 35 -2.36 8.56 -2.55
CA VAL A 35 -1.61 7.30 -2.61
C VAL A 35 -1.73 6.63 -3.98
N GLY A 36 -0.60 6.35 -4.62
CA GLY A 36 -0.54 5.64 -5.90
C GLY A 36 0.67 4.71 -6.01
N SER A 37 0.89 4.17 -7.21
CA SER A 37 1.95 3.18 -7.48
C SER A 37 3.34 3.62 -7.00
N SER A 38 3.70 4.90 -7.19
CA SER A 38 4.99 5.44 -6.74
C SER A 38 5.18 5.38 -5.21
N ASN A 39 4.13 5.61 -4.43
CA ASN A 39 4.15 5.50 -2.98
C ASN A 39 4.35 4.04 -2.55
N ILE A 40 3.62 3.11 -3.18
CA ILE A 40 3.73 1.67 -2.90
C ILE A 40 5.12 1.14 -3.26
N ARG A 41 5.69 1.56 -4.39
CA ARG A 41 7.07 1.22 -4.76
C ARG A 41 8.07 1.67 -3.70
N SER A 42 7.87 2.87 -3.15
CA SER A 42 8.72 3.41 -2.09
C SER A 42 8.66 2.55 -0.83
N LEU A 43 7.48 2.00 -0.48
CA LEU A 43 7.36 1.07 0.65
C LEU A 43 8.13 -0.24 0.43
N ALA A 44 8.15 -0.78 -0.78
CA ALA A 44 8.93 -1.99 -1.07
C ALA A 44 10.44 -1.77 -0.85
N VAL A 45 10.93 -0.58 -1.22
CA VAL A 45 12.32 -0.17 -0.99
C VAL A 45 12.58 0.04 0.50
N LEU A 46 11.71 0.77 1.20
CA LEU A 46 11.87 1.02 2.64
C LEU A 46 11.86 -0.29 3.44
N ALA A 47 10.93 -1.20 3.15
CA ALA A 47 10.88 -2.50 3.80
C ALA A 47 12.17 -3.32 3.59
N ASN A 48 12.83 -3.18 2.43
CA ASN A 48 14.08 -3.89 2.16
C ASN A 48 15.30 -3.25 2.85
N ASN A 49 15.19 -2.01 3.32
CA ASN A 49 16.29 -1.25 3.94
C ASN A 49 16.04 -0.90 5.40
N ALA A 50 14.87 -1.20 5.96
CA ALA A 50 14.58 -0.99 7.37
C ALA A 50 15.43 -1.91 8.24
N ASP A 51 15.83 -1.42 9.41
CA ASP A 51 16.65 -2.17 10.35
C ASP A 51 15.81 -3.19 11.13
N CYS A 52 14.55 -2.85 11.46
CA CYS A 52 13.61 -3.73 12.12
C CYS A 52 12.16 -3.50 11.69
N TYR A 53 11.27 -4.42 12.07
CA TYR A 53 9.84 -4.33 11.76
C TYR A 53 9.20 -3.07 12.34
N GLU A 54 9.52 -2.74 13.59
CA GLU A 54 8.96 -1.60 14.32
C GLU A 54 9.26 -0.27 13.63
N GLU A 55 10.45 -0.10 13.04
CA GLU A 55 10.82 1.09 12.29
C GLU A 55 9.88 1.31 11.10
N LEU A 56 9.67 0.26 10.30
CA LEU A 56 8.76 0.32 9.16
C LEU A 56 7.32 0.55 9.61
N ARG A 57 6.89 -0.07 10.71
CA ARG A 57 5.55 0.10 11.29
C ARG A 57 5.32 1.55 11.72
N LEU A 58 6.26 2.15 12.47
CA LEU A 58 6.23 3.56 12.88
C LEU A 58 6.18 4.50 11.68
N PHE A 59 6.91 4.18 10.61
CA PHE A 59 6.85 4.97 9.39
C PHE A 59 5.45 4.98 8.77
N ILE A 60 4.74 3.85 8.74
CA ILE A 60 3.37 3.79 8.24
C ILE A 60 2.41 4.56 9.16
N GLU A 61 2.55 4.44 10.48
CA GLU A 61 1.76 5.23 11.44
C GLU A 61 1.96 6.74 11.24
N TYR A 62 3.20 7.17 11.02
CA TYR A 62 3.49 8.56 10.65
C TYR A 62 2.82 8.96 9.33
N LYS A 63 2.80 8.09 8.32
CA LYS A 63 2.09 8.36 7.06
C LYS A 63 0.59 8.52 7.26
N ILE A 64 -0.02 7.72 8.11
CA ILE A 64 -1.44 7.84 8.48
C ILE A 64 -1.67 9.21 9.14
N ALA A 65 -0.90 9.55 10.17
CA ALA A 65 -1.04 10.82 10.89
C ALA A 65 -0.82 12.06 10.00
N LYS A 66 0.08 11.95 9.01
CA LYS A 66 0.35 13.01 8.04
C LYS A 66 -0.77 13.17 6.99
N GLY A 67 -1.61 12.15 6.81
CA GLY A 67 -2.62 12.09 5.77
C GLY A 67 -2.04 11.94 4.35
N ASN A 68 -2.63 12.62 3.36
CA ASN A 68 -2.33 12.47 1.92
C ASN A 68 -2.74 11.11 1.33
N GLY A 69 -3.87 10.58 1.79
CA GLY A 69 -4.46 9.37 1.22
C GLY A 69 -4.22 8.10 2.04
N TRP A 70 -3.32 8.14 3.02
CA TRP A 70 -3.09 7.04 3.96
C TRP A 70 -4.19 6.94 5.02
N ASP A 71 -4.81 8.07 5.33
CA ASP A 71 -5.93 8.28 6.25
C ASP A 71 -7.31 8.19 5.55
N GLU A 72 -7.35 7.94 4.24
CA GLU A 72 -8.60 7.78 3.51
C GLU A 72 -9.26 6.45 3.84
N LYS A 73 -10.60 6.46 3.94
CA LYS A 73 -11.38 5.25 4.20
C LYS A 73 -11.14 4.21 3.11
N PHE A 74 -10.85 2.99 3.53
CA PHE A 74 -10.57 1.86 2.65
C PHE A 74 -11.63 0.77 2.77
N LYS A 75 -11.92 0.29 3.99
CA LYS A 75 -12.86 -0.81 4.22
C LYS A 75 -13.71 -0.54 5.45
N GLY A 76 -14.98 -0.17 5.21
CA GLY A 76 -15.86 0.32 6.28
C GLY A 76 -15.28 1.60 6.89
N ASP A 77 -15.01 1.57 8.19
CA ASP A 77 -14.41 2.69 8.91
C ASP A 77 -12.88 2.60 9.05
N ARG A 78 -12.24 1.54 8.55
CA ARG A 78 -10.78 1.43 8.55
C ARG A 78 -10.17 2.28 7.43
N VAL A 79 -9.11 3.00 7.75
CA VAL A 79 -8.35 3.76 6.77
C VAL A 79 -7.33 2.87 6.06
N PHE A 80 -6.84 3.32 4.91
CA PHE A 80 -5.92 2.53 4.08
C PHE A 80 -4.65 2.11 4.83
N GLY A 81 -4.03 3.03 5.57
CA GLY A 81 -2.82 2.73 6.31
C GLY A 81 -3.03 1.70 7.42
N ASP A 82 -4.18 1.70 8.09
CA ASP A 82 -4.52 0.67 9.09
C ASP A 82 -4.60 -0.72 8.46
N GLU A 83 -5.14 -0.81 7.24
CA GLU A 83 -5.22 -2.07 6.52
C GLU A 83 -3.82 -2.56 6.08
N ILE A 84 -2.93 -1.63 5.71
CA ILE A 84 -1.51 -1.93 5.44
C ILE A 84 -0.82 -2.47 6.69
N LEU A 85 -0.98 -1.80 7.84
CA LEU A 85 -0.45 -2.24 9.13
C LEU A 85 -0.95 -3.64 9.49
N HIS A 86 -2.24 -3.92 9.29
CA HIS A 86 -2.83 -5.23 9.53
C HIS A 86 -2.18 -6.35 8.70
N TYR A 87 -1.92 -6.13 7.41
CA TYR A 87 -1.22 -7.13 6.60
C TYR A 87 0.26 -7.25 6.96
N MET A 88 0.92 -6.14 7.31
CA MET A 88 2.29 -6.15 7.82
C MET A 88 2.40 -6.97 9.12
N ASP A 89 1.50 -6.76 10.09
CA ASP A 89 1.46 -7.51 11.35
C ASP A 89 1.19 -8.99 11.10
N LYS A 90 0.31 -9.33 10.16
CA LYS A 90 0.08 -10.73 9.76
C LYS A 90 1.34 -11.38 9.19
N ILE A 91 2.04 -10.70 8.28
CA ILE A 91 3.29 -11.20 7.70
C ILE A 91 4.34 -11.37 8.80
N TYR A 92 4.47 -10.39 9.70
CA TYR A 92 5.42 -10.44 10.81
C TYR A 92 5.18 -11.64 11.73
N ASN A 93 3.92 -11.87 12.12
CA ASN A 93 3.55 -13.02 12.95
C ASN A 93 3.77 -14.36 12.25
N MET A 94 3.60 -14.44 10.93
CA MET A 94 3.85 -15.67 10.15
C MET A 94 5.33 -15.98 9.96
N CYS A 95 6.19 -14.99 10.16
CA CYS A 95 7.63 -15.14 10.16
C CYS A 95 8.18 -15.32 11.58
N ASP A 96 7.35 -15.77 12.53
CA ASP A 96 7.71 -15.95 13.94
C ASP A 96 8.36 -14.70 14.57
N LYS A 97 7.92 -13.51 14.14
CA LYS A 97 8.47 -12.21 14.57
C LYS A 97 9.96 -12.04 14.26
N ASN A 98 10.45 -12.72 13.23
CA ASN A 98 11.80 -12.54 12.72
C ASN A 98 11.84 -11.31 11.79
N ASP A 99 12.47 -10.23 12.23
CA ASP A 99 12.55 -8.98 11.45
C ASP A 99 13.08 -9.19 10.04
N ARG A 100 14.21 -9.90 9.90
CA ARG A 100 14.86 -10.10 8.61
C ARG A 100 13.95 -10.83 7.62
N GLU A 101 13.28 -11.89 8.07
CA GLU A 101 12.38 -12.66 7.21
C GLU A 101 11.08 -11.90 6.93
N ALA A 102 10.53 -11.24 7.93
CA ALA A 102 9.31 -10.45 7.78
C ALA A 102 9.50 -9.28 6.83
N LEU A 103 10.55 -8.46 7.02
CA LEU A 103 10.87 -7.32 6.15
C LEU A 103 11.09 -7.75 4.70
N LYS A 104 11.78 -8.89 4.48
CA LYS A 104 11.92 -9.48 3.15
C LYS A 104 10.58 -9.83 2.51
N ASN A 105 9.64 -10.39 3.28
CA ASN A 105 8.32 -10.74 2.77
C ASN A 105 7.38 -9.53 2.62
N ILE A 106 7.48 -8.53 3.51
CA ILE A 106 6.77 -7.25 3.39
C ILE A 106 7.24 -6.48 2.15
N SER A 107 8.56 -6.49 1.88
CA SER A 107 9.11 -5.91 0.63
C SER A 107 8.51 -6.58 -0.62
N LYS A 108 8.42 -7.92 -0.65
CA LYS A 108 7.74 -8.65 -1.73
C LYS A 108 6.26 -8.29 -1.84
N PHE A 109 5.56 -8.23 -0.72
CA PHE A 109 4.15 -7.85 -0.66
C PHE A 109 3.91 -6.46 -1.29
N PHE A 110 4.69 -5.45 -0.91
CA PHE A 110 4.60 -4.14 -1.54
C PHE A 110 5.03 -4.14 -3.00
N GLY A 111 6.01 -4.98 -3.37
CA GLY A 111 6.40 -5.19 -4.76
C GLY A 111 5.24 -5.70 -5.62
N TYR A 112 4.51 -6.71 -5.14
CA TYR A 112 3.33 -7.25 -5.83
C TYR A 112 2.17 -6.25 -5.86
N LEU A 113 1.92 -5.55 -4.75
CA LEU A 113 0.91 -4.50 -4.70
C LEU A 113 1.21 -3.37 -5.69
N TYR A 114 2.48 -2.98 -5.82
CA TYR A 114 2.92 -2.01 -6.82
C TYR A 114 2.51 -2.42 -8.24
N TRP A 115 2.79 -3.67 -8.63
CA TRP A 115 2.40 -4.18 -9.95
C TRP A 115 0.88 -4.15 -10.16
N LYS A 116 0.11 -4.55 -9.15
CA LYS A 116 -1.35 -4.50 -9.20
C LYS A 116 -1.87 -3.07 -9.40
N VAL A 117 -1.35 -2.12 -8.62
CA VAL A 117 -1.76 -0.70 -8.72
C VAL A 117 -1.34 -0.11 -10.08
N CYS A 118 -0.15 -0.46 -10.60
CA CYS A 118 0.26 -0.05 -11.94
C CYS A 118 -0.68 -0.57 -13.04
N ALA A 119 -1.16 -1.81 -12.94
CA ALA A 119 -2.13 -2.36 -13.88
C ALA A 119 -3.43 -1.56 -13.87
N ILE A 120 -3.98 -1.31 -12.67
CA ILE A 120 -5.20 -0.51 -12.48
C ILE A 120 -5.05 0.92 -13.03
N GLU A 121 -3.91 1.56 -12.79
CA GLU A 121 -3.60 2.90 -13.31
C GLU A 121 -3.49 2.91 -14.84
N SER A 122 -2.94 1.84 -15.42
CA SER A 122 -2.71 1.71 -16.88
C SER A 122 -4.00 1.43 -17.64
N GLU A 123 -4.85 0.54 -17.14
CA GLU A 123 -6.18 0.24 -17.71
C GLU A 123 -7.02 1.53 -17.80
N LYS A 124 -7.02 2.34 -16.75
CA LYS A 124 -7.74 3.63 -16.75
C LYS A 124 -7.19 4.64 -17.75
N LYS A 125 -5.86 4.69 -17.95
CA LYS A 125 -5.26 5.56 -18.98
C LYS A 125 -5.71 5.14 -20.38
N ARG A 126 -5.95 3.85 -20.61
CA ARG A 126 -6.46 3.33 -21.87
C ARG A 126 -7.94 3.69 -22.07
N SER A 127 -8.79 3.46 -21.07
CA SER A 127 -10.23 3.77 -21.16
C SER A 127 -10.56 5.27 -21.29
N LYS A 128 -9.63 6.17 -20.94
CA LYS A 128 -9.80 7.63 -21.15
C LYS A 128 -9.43 8.11 -22.56
N ARG A 129 -8.80 7.26 -23.38
CA ARG A 129 -8.34 7.58 -24.74
C ARG A 129 -9.30 7.10 -25.83
N GLU A 130 -10.24 6.23 -25.46
CA GLU A 130 -11.36 5.73 -26.29
C GLU A 130 -12.60 6.63 -26.08
#